data_AF-A0A814JPP7-F1
#
_entry.id   AF-A0A814JPP7-F1
#
_cell.length_a   1.000
_cell.length_b   1.000
_cell.length_c   1.000
_cell.angle_alpha   90.00
_cell.angle_beta   90.00
_cell.angle_gamma   90.00
#
_symmetry.space_group_name_H-M   'P 1'
#
loop_
_entity.id
_entity.type
_entity.pdbx_description
1 polymer ?
#
loop_
_entity_poly.entity_id
_entity_poly.type
_entity_poly.pdbx_seq_one_letter_code
_entity_poly.pdbx_strand_id
1 'polypeptide(L)' 'MSTSMILPDGKPYSSYSTYNFSFDSDRDLIAFKGEATSIANGQKSHWWIIQSMKDGQTYTIDQDSKKCYK' A
#
# COMPACT_ATOMS: atom_id res chain seq x y z
N MET A 1 0.78 6.74 8.76
CA MET A 1 1.67 6.11 9.76
C MET A 1 3.10 6.20 9.23
N SER A 2 4.09 6.52 10.06
CA SER A 2 5.50 6.61 9.65
C SER A 2 6.22 5.37 10.16
N THR A 3 6.95 4.68 9.28
CA THR A 3 7.79 3.54 9.67
C THR A 3 9.24 3.88 9.30
N SER A 4 10.13 3.76 10.27
CA SER A 4 11.56 3.96 10.09
C SER A 4 12.25 2.60 10.15
N MET A 5 13.05 2.29 9.13
CA MET A 5 13.89 1.09 9.09
C MET A 5 15.35 1.51 8.90
N ILE A 6 16.24 0.94 9.70
CA ILE A 6 17.69 1.11 9.52
C ILE A 6 18.17 -0.08 8.69
N LEU A 7 18.66 0.18 7.48
CA LEU A 7 19.29 -0.83 6.64
C LEU A 7 20.77 -1.01 7.03
N PRO A 8 21.44 -2.11 6.62
CA PRO A 8 22.82 -2.41 7.01
C PRO A 8 23.88 -1.37 6.61
N ASP A 9 23.54 -0.42 5.73
CA ASP A 9 24.39 0.73 5.37
C ASP A 9 24.38 1.84 6.43
N GLY A 10 23.63 1.68 7.52
CA GLY A 10 23.55 2.61 8.65
C GLY A 10 22.75 3.87 8.36
N LYS A 11 22.12 3.98 7.18
CA LYS A 11 21.31 5.15 6.83
C LYS A 11 19.86 4.93 7.28
N PRO A 12 19.22 5.91 7.94
CA PRO A 12 17.81 5.83 8.28
C PRO A 12 16.97 5.95 7.00
N TYR A 13 16.39 4.84 6.56
CA TYR A 13 15.35 4.85 5.53
C TYR A 13 14.01 5.01 6.24
N SER A 14 13.54 6.24 6.28
CA SER A 14 12.19 6.53 6.78
C SER A 14 11.26 6.69 5.59
N SER A 15 10.08 6.12 5.68
CA SER A 15 8.99 6.39 4.75
C SER A 15 7.77 6.87 5.52
N TYR A 16 7.03 7.78 4.92
CA TYR A 16 5.68 8.09 5.38
C TYR A 16 4.67 7.49 4.41
N SER A 17 3.62 6.89 4.97
CA SER A 17 2.56 6.26 4.19
C SER A 17 1.22 6.90 4.50
N THR A 18 0.50 7.24 3.43
CA THR A 18 -0.89 7.72 3.47
C THR A 18 -1.80 6.64 2.89
N TYR A 19 -3.00 6.51 3.46
CA TYR A 19 -3.95 5.46 3.11
C TYR A 19 -5.34 6.07 3.01
N ASN A 20 -6.03 5.80 1.90
CA ASN A 20 -7.44 6.09 1.75
C ASN A 20 -8.23 4.78 1.80
N PHE A 21 -9.26 4.76 2.64
CA PHE A 21 -10.18 3.65 2.77
C PHE A 21 -11.46 3.93 1.98
N SER A 22 -11.99 2.90 1.32
CA SER A 22 -13.31 2.93 0.69
C SER A 22 -14.00 1.59 0.89
N PHE A 23 -15.30 1.63 1.09
CA PHE A 23 -16.16 0.45 1.19
C PHE A 23 -17.29 0.56 0.15
N ASP A 24 -17.50 -0.51 -0.61
CA ASP A 24 -18.57 -0.65 -1.60
C ASP A 24 -19.47 -1.80 -1.15
N SER A 25 -20.63 -1.44 -0.56
CA SER A 25 -21.60 -2.41 -0.03
C SER A 25 -22.32 -3.19 -1.12
N ASP A 26 -22.50 -2.62 -2.31
CA ASP A 26 -23.24 -3.30 -3.39
C ASP A 26 -22.42 -4.46 -3.97
N ARG A 27 -21.09 -4.32 -3.90
CA ARG A 27 -20.13 -5.32 -4.36
C ARG A 27 -19.52 -6.15 -3.23
N ASP A 28 -19.80 -5.81 -1.96
CA ASP A 28 -19.17 -6.39 -0.77
C ASP A 28 -17.62 -6.30 -0.84
N LEU A 29 -17.10 -5.14 -1.23
CA LEU A 29 -15.67 -4.90 -1.39
C LEU A 29 -15.18 -3.84 -0.39
N ILE A 30 -14.03 -4.11 0.20
CA ILE A 30 -13.22 -3.12 0.91
C ILE A 30 -12.02 -2.82 0.04
N ALA A 31 -11.67 -1.54 -0.11
CA ALA A 31 -10.44 -1.14 -0.79
C ALA A 31 -9.63 -0.13 0.03
N PHE A 32 -8.32 -0.37 0.09
CA PHE A 32 -7.32 0.52 0.65
C PHE A 32 -6.39 0.98 -0.47
N LYS A 33 -6.22 2.29 -0.62
CA LYS A 33 -5.27 2.88 -1.56
C LYS A 33 -4.15 3.54 -0.78
N GLY A 34 -2.94 3.02 -0.89
CA GLY A 34 -1.76 3.51 -0.22
C GLY A 34 -0.81 4.26 -1.15
N GLU A 35 -0.22 5.33 -0.65
CA GLU A 35 1.00 5.94 -1.20
C GLU A 35 2.06 5.93 -0.08
N ALA A 36 3.23 5.35 -0.37
CA ALA A 36 4.40 5.44 0.48
C ALA A 36 5.44 6.35 -0.20
N THR A 37 5.98 7.32 0.52
CA THR A 37 7.08 8.15 0.02
C THR A 37 8.32 7.94 0.88
N SER A 38 9.43 7.58 0.24
CA SER A 38 10.75 7.51 0.85
C SER A 38 11.26 8.91 1.16
N ILE A 39 11.62 9.16 2.43
CA ILE A 39 12.17 10.44 2.87
C ILE A 39 13.60 10.64 2.35
N ALA A 40 14.33 9.55 2.07
CA ALA A 40 15.74 9.61 1.67
C ALA A 40 15.95 10.10 0.23
N ASN A 41 15.02 9.80 -0.69
CA ASN A 41 15.17 10.11 -2.12
C ASN A 41 13.87 10.62 -2.78
N GLY A 42 12.80 10.81 -2.02
CA GLY A 42 11.49 11.24 -2.53
C GLY A 42 10.78 10.21 -3.41
N GLN A 43 11.31 8.98 -3.50
CA GLN A 43 10.71 7.94 -4.32
C GLN A 43 9.34 7.57 -3.76
N LYS A 44 8.33 7.59 -4.63
CA LYS A 44 6.96 7.22 -4.29
C LYS A 44 6.68 5.79 -4.75
N SER A 45 5.91 5.08 -3.94
CA SER A 45 5.35 3.77 -4.29
C SER A 45 3.85 3.79 -4.07
N HIS A 46 3.09 3.29 -5.04
CA HIS A 46 1.62 3.30 -5.01
C HIS A 46 1.08 1.88 -5.02
N TRP A 47 0.10 1.60 -4.18
CA TRP A 47 -0.46 0.26 -4.08
C TRP A 47 -1.93 0.29 -3.68
N TRP A 48 -2.70 -0.65 -4.22
CA TRP A 48 -4.10 -0.85 -3.87
C TRP A 48 -4.28 -2.23 -3.27
N ILE A 49 -4.95 -2.33 -2.12
CA ILE A 49 -5.44 -3.59 -1.57
C ILE A 49 -6.95 -3.60 -1.75
N ILE A 50 -7.48 -4.66 -2.35
CA ILE A 50 -8.91 -4.90 -2.50
C ILE A 50 -9.23 -6.21 -1.81
N GLN A 51 -10.10 -6.18 -0.81
CA GLN A 51 -10.61 -7.35 -0.12
C GLN A 51 -12.06 -7.58 -0.51
N SER A 52 -12.37 -8.79 -0.94
CA SER A 52 -13.73 -9.25 -1.17
C SER A 52 -14.28 -9.87 0.11
N MET A 53 -15.37 -9.31 0.63
CA MET A 53 -16.03 -9.80 1.83
C MET A 53 -16.90 -11.04 1.54
N LYS A 54 -17.23 -11.31 0.27
CA LYS A 54 -18.00 -12.49 -0.14
C LYS A 54 -17.20 -13.78 0.00
N ASP A 55 -15.94 -13.77 -0.40
CA ASP A 55 -15.08 -14.95 -0.47
C ASP A 55 -13.79 -14.83 0.35
N GLY A 56 -13.58 -13.70 1.03
CA GLY A 56 -12.41 -13.42 1.87
C GLY A 56 -11.11 -13.20 1.10
N GLN A 57 -11.14 -13.19 -0.25
CA GLN A 57 -9.95 -13.03 -1.05
C GLN A 57 -9.41 -11.60 -0.97
N THR A 58 -8.08 -11.48 -0.92
CA THR A 58 -7.39 -10.20 -0.91
C THR A 58 -6.54 -10.10 -2.17
N TYR A 59 -6.59 -8.95 -2.83
CA TYR A 59 -5.78 -8.65 -3.99
C TYR A 59 -4.94 -7.43 -3.69
N THR A 60 -3.63 -7.54 -3.91
CA THR A 60 -2.70 -6.41 -3.81
C THR A 60 -2.25 -6.04 -5.23
N ILE A 61 -2.41 -4.78 -5.60
CA ILE A 61 -2.03 -4.26 -6.91
C ILE A 61 -0.92 -3.23 -6.67
N ASP A 62 0.28 -3.53 -7.17
CA ASP A 62 1.35 -2.55 -7.31
C ASP A 62 1.02 -1.68 -8.52
N GLN A 63 0.74 -0.39 -8.28
CA GLN A 63 0.35 0.54 -9.32
C GLN A 63 1.54 1.01 -10.17
N ASP A 64 2.77 0.87 -9.69
CA ASP A 64 3.96 1.27 -10.43
C ASP A 64 4.35 0.17 -11.43
N SER A 65 4.31 -1.10 -11.01
CA SER A 65 4.61 -2.24 -11.90
C SER A 65 3.39 -2.85 -12.60
N LYS A 66 2.17 -2.41 -12.24
CA LYS A 66 0.89 -2.96 -12.70
C LYS A 66 0.71 -4.45 -12.42
N LYS A 67 1.48 -4.99 -11.47
CA LYS A 67 1.37 -6.39 -11.04
C LYS A 67 0.26 -6.55 -10.01
N CYS A 68 -0.52 -7.61 -10.16
CA CYS A 68 -1.54 -8.01 -9.22
C CYS A 68 -1.10 -9.29 -8.51
N TYR A 69 -1.25 -9.31 -7.20
CA TYR A 69 -0.94 -10.39 -6.29
C TYR A 69 -2.23 -10.78 -5.56
N LYS A 70 -2.43 -12.07 -5.32
CA LYS A 70 -3.57 -12.63 -4.61
C LYS A 70 -3.07 -13.36 -3.36
#